data_AF-A0A414ZRE9-F1
#
_entry.id   AF-A0A414ZRE9-F1
#
_cell.length_a   1.000
_cell.length_b   1.000
_cell.length_c   1.000
_cell.angle_alpha   90.00
_cell.angle_beta   90.00
_cell.angle_gamma   90.00
#
_symmetry.space_group_name_H-M   'P 1'
#
loop_
_entity.id
_entity.type
_entity.pdbx_description
1 polymer ?
#
loop_
_entity_poly.entity_id
_entity_poly.type
_entity_poly.pdbx_seq_one_letter_code
_entity_poly.pdbx_strand_id
1 'polypeptide(L)'
;MIEDKIVSKTDLLNKLRAYRRTPDDDNIVYKQKIEKALLSNPYLLYALNEKDLESELFNDKGNINWEWDEKNKKYEPLGEWDRYFGSNSNIRPFLFIPDTQTEVKHYICYQVGFDEIPRYSQINKNTEITFTIFVHGNDRMDKLTGLPRHDLIASIIREQFNWSNIFGLQTKLISSKESMTDNNYVVRTLVFQIYYDINGITYSPFGEQSYIRNNESW
;
A
#
# COMPACT_ATOMS: atom_id res chain seq x y z
N MET A 1 25.48 -22.62 -13.02
CA MET A 1 24.12 -22.65 -12.46
C MET A 1 24.07 -23.81 -11.48
N ILE A 2 24.01 -23.53 -10.19
CA ILE A 2 23.67 -24.55 -9.21
C ILE A 2 22.15 -24.72 -9.35
N GLU A 3 21.69 -25.91 -9.70
CA GLU A 3 20.27 -26.23 -9.64
C GLU A 3 19.82 -26.03 -8.18
N ASP A 4 18.87 -25.13 -7.95
CA ASP A 4 18.13 -24.94 -6.69
C ASP A 4 17.41 -26.27 -6.37
N LYS A 5 18.13 -27.29 -5.91
CA LYS A 5 17.56 -28.60 -5.57
C LYS A 5 16.89 -28.48 -4.21
N ILE A 6 15.64 -28.05 -4.21
CA ILE A 6 14.78 -28.02 -3.03
C ILE A 6 14.51 -29.48 -2.62
N VAL A 7 15.04 -29.90 -1.47
CA VAL A 7 14.96 -31.30 -1.01
C VAL A 7 13.79 -31.53 -0.05
N SER A 8 13.42 -30.54 0.76
CA SER A 8 12.36 -30.67 1.78
C SER A 8 11.23 -29.64 1.64
N LYS A 9 10.07 -29.96 2.23
CA LYS A 9 8.94 -29.01 2.37
C LYS A 9 9.38 -27.76 3.13
N THR A 10 10.26 -27.90 4.12
CA THR A 10 10.77 -26.76 4.90
C THR A 10 11.59 -25.82 4.02
N ASP A 11 12.44 -26.36 3.15
CA ASP A 11 13.24 -25.56 2.22
C ASP A 11 12.34 -24.81 1.23
N LEU A 12 11.31 -25.47 0.71
CA LEU A 12 10.29 -24.84 -0.14
C LEU A 12 9.61 -23.67 0.60
N LEU A 13 9.12 -23.89 1.82
CA LEU A 13 8.44 -22.85 2.60
C LEU A 13 9.38 -21.69 2.95
N ASN A 14 10.66 -21.97 3.19
CA ASN A 14 11.67 -20.95 3.45
C ASN A 14 11.95 -20.11 2.19
N LYS A 15 12.05 -20.73 1.01
CA LYS A 15 12.15 -20.02 -0.28
C LYS A 15 10.92 -19.13 -0.50
N LEU A 16 9.71 -19.63 -0.24
CA LEU A 16 8.48 -18.83 -0.37
C LEU A 16 8.46 -17.64 0.58
N ARG A 17 8.91 -17.81 1.83
CA ARG A 17 9.04 -16.72 2.80
C ARG A 17 10.11 -15.70 2.40
N ALA A 18 11.16 -16.14 1.71
CA ALA A 18 12.22 -15.26 1.26
C ALA A 18 11.71 -14.20 0.29
N TYR A 19 10.72 -14.50 -0.56
CA TYR A 19 10.12 -13.53 -1.49
C TYR A 19 9.53 -12.30 -0.79
N ARG A 20 9.13 -12.43 0.48
CA ARG A 20 8.68 -11.27 1.28
C ARG A 20 9.80 -10.24 1.50
N ARG A 21 11.05 -10.69 1.48
CA ARG A 21 12.24 -9.92 1.86
C ARG A 21 13.23 -9.74 0.70
N THR A 22 12.99 -10.37 -0.45
CA THR A 22 13.84 -10.20 -1.63
C THR A 22 13.68 -8.78 -2.18
N PRO A 23 14.77 -8.05 -2.42
CA PRO A 23 14.71 -6.66 -2.83
C PRO A 23 14.30 -6.47 -4.29
N ASP A 24 14.34 -7.51 -5.13
CA ASP A 24 14.14 -7.37 -6.58
C ASP A 24 12.67 -7.25 -7.00
N ASP A 25 11.73 -7.60 -6.12
CA ASP A 25 10.30 -7.48 -6.40
C ASP A 25 9.77 -6.16 -5.81
N ASP A 26 9.85 -5.11 -6.62
CA ASP A 26 9.34 -3.79 -6.26
C ASP A 26 7.84 -3.82 -5.92
N ASN A 27 7.06 -4.73 -6.51
CA ASN A 27 5.63 -4.85 -6.20
C ASN A 27 5.44 -5.27 -4.74
N ILE A 28 6.16 -6.30 -4.28
CA ILE A 28 6.10 -6.75 -2.89
C ILE A 28 6.68 -5.69 -1.94
N VAL A 29 7.86 -5.15 -2.25
CA VAL A 29 8.56 -4.17 -1.39
C VAL A 29 7.75 -2.87 -1.25
N TYR A 30 7.25 -2.32 -2.35
CA TYR A 30 6.48 -1.08 -2.32
C TYR A 30 5.12 -1.28 -1.68
N LYS A 31 4.45 -2.42 -1.88
CA LYS A 31 3.20 -2.73 -1.19
C LYS A 31 3.37 -2.79 0.33
N GLN A 32 4.49 -3.31 0.84
CA GLN A 32 4.80 -3.30 2.28
C GLN A 32 5.11 -1.89 2.79
N LYS A 33 5.80 -1.05 2.00
CA LYS A 33 6.04 0.35 2.36
C LYS A 33 4.73 1.14 2.42
N ILE A 34 3.82 0.91 1.46
CA ILE A 34 2.48 1.51 1.43
C ILE A 34 1.68 1.07 2.65
N GLU A 35 1.63 -0.24 2.95
CA GLU A 35 0.95 -0.79 4.12
C GLU A 35 1.38 -0.09 5.41
N LYS A 36 2.69 -0.04 5.67
CA LYS A 36 3.25 0.65 6.84
C LYS A 36 2.90 2.13 6.87
N ALA A 37 2.98 2.81 5.73
CA ALA A 37 2.64 4.23 5.64
C ALA A 37 1.16 4.46 5.99
N LEU A 38 0.23 3.73 5.36
CA LEU A 38 -1.20 3.88 5.60
C LEU A 38 -1.56 3.56 7.07
N LEU A 39 -1.02 2.47 7.62
CA LEU A 39 -1.27 2.08 9.02
C LEU A 39 -0.71 3.09 10.00
N SER A 40 0.43 3.73 9.72
CA SER A 40 0.99 4.76 10.60
C SER A 40 0.19 6.08 10.64
N ASN A 41 -0.87 6.22 9.85
CA ASN A 41 -1.63 7.46 9.71
C ASN A 41 -2.99 7.40 10.44
N PRO A 42 -3.09 7.92 11.69
CA PRO A 42 -4.32 7.85 12.48
C PRO A 42 -5.49 8.61 11.84
N TYR A 43 -5.22 9.70 11.11
CA TYR A 43 -6.26 10.47 10.41
C TYR A 43 -6.92 9.64 9.32
N LEU A 44 -6.12 8.83 8.61
CA LEU A 44 -6.62 7.92 7.60
C LEU A 44 -7.47 6.81 8.23
N LEU A 45 -6.98 6.20 9.30
CA LEU A 45 -7.69 5.12 10.00
C LEU A 45 -9.03 5.60 10.55
N TYR A 46 -9.06 6.78 11.14
CA TYR A 46 -10.31 7.41 11.59
C TYR A 46 -11.28 7.67 10.43
N ALA A 47 -10.77 8.19 9.30
CA ALA A 47 -11.61 8.54 8.15
C ALA A 47 -12.31 7.32 7.50
N LEU A 48 -11.78 6.10 7.72
CA LEU A 48 -12.40 4.84 7.31
C LEU A 48 -13.69 4.50 8.08
N ASN A 49 -13.95 5.17 9.21
CA ASN A 49 -15.18 5.07 10.00
C ASN A 49 -15.52 3.63 10.45
N GLU A 50 -14.51 2.86 10.84
CA GLU A 50 -14.68 1.49 11.34
C GLU A 50 -14.91 1.51 12.86
N LYS A 51 -16.19 1.52 13.27
CA LYS A 51 -16.59 1.69 14.68
C LYS A 51 -16.03 0.62 15.61
N ASP A 52 -15.91 -0.60 15.12
CA ASP A 52 -15.41 -1.73 15.91
C ASP A 52 -13.93 -1.61 16.27
N LEU A 53 -13.19 -0.73 15.58
CA LEU A 53 -11.77 -0.47 15.79
C LEU A 53 -11.50 0.90 16.42
N GLU A 54 -12.54 1.62 16.83
CA GLU A 54 -12.37 2.95 17.44
C GLU A 54 -11.66 2.86 18.79
N SER A 55 -11.93 1.82 19.58
CA SER A 55 -11.23 1.52 20.84
C SER A 55 -9.77 1.11 20.65
N GLU A 56 -9.40 0.65 19.46
CA GLU A 56 -8.00 0.35 19.12
C GLU A 56 -7.25 1.62 18.74
N LEU A 57 -7.95 2.60 18.14
CA LEU A 57 -7.38 3.86 17.68
C LEU A 57 -7.21 4.88 18.81
N PHE A 58 -8.13 4.91 19.77
CA PHE A 58 -8.10 5.83 20.91
C PHE A 58 -8.05 5.08 22.24
N ASN A 59 -7.32 5.62 23.21
CA ASN A 59 -7.38 5.12 24.59
C ASN A 59 -8.60 5.67 25.35
N ASP A 60 -8.84 5.16 26.56
CA ASP A 60 -9.96 5.57 27.43
C ASP A 60 -10.03 7.08 27.74
N LYS A 61 -8.93 7.82 27.49
CA LYS A 61 -8.84 9.27 27.69
C LYS A 61 -9.14 10.07 26.42
N GLY A 62 -9.40 9.40 25.29
CA GLY A 62 -9.65 10.02 23.99
C GLY A 62 -8.38 10.45 23.24
N ASN A 63 -7.19 10.05 23.71
CA ASN A 63 -5.94 10.29 22.99
C ASN A 63 -5.66 9.15 21.99
N ILE A 64 -4.90 9.43 20.93
CA ILE A 64 -4.45 8.41 19.98
C ILE A 64 -3.63 7.34 20.73
N ASN A 65 -3.95 6.07 20.48
CA ASN A 65 -3.35 4.92 21.13
C ASN A 65 -2.01 4.52 20.48
N TRP A 66 -1.00 5.36 20.68
CA TRP A 66 0.36 5.18 20.16
C TRP A 66 1.41 5.67 21.17
N GLU A 67 2.66 5.24 21.00
CA GLU A 67 3.79 5.66 21.82
C GLU A 67 4.95 6.12 20.93
N TRP A 68 5.75 7.07 21.41
CA TRP A 68 6.95 7.51 20.72
C TRP A 68 8.09 6.52 20.93
N ASP A 69 8.55 5.90 19.85
CA ASP A 69 9.77 5.09 19.86
C ASP A 69 11.00 5.97 19.56
N GLU A 70 11.82 6.18 20.59
CA GLU A 70 13.07 6.94 20.49
C GLU A 70 14.08 6.32 19.51
N LYS A 71 14.08 4.99 19.36
CA LYS A 71 15.03 4.27 18.51
C LYS A 71 14.74 4.49 17.04
N ASN A 72 13.47 4.37 16.66
CA ASN A 72 13.02 4.51 15.28
C ASN A 72 12.61 5.95 14.92
N LYS A 73 12.55 6.86 15.92
CA LYS A 73 12.10 8.25 15.81
C LYS A 73 10.72 8.37 15.16
N LYS A 74 9.81 7.49 15.57
CA LYS A 74 8.46 7.37 15.02
C LYS A 74 7.47 7.02 16.13
N TYR A 75 6.21 7.38 15.91
CA TYR A 75 5.13 6.86 16.74
C TYR A 75 4.77 5.44 16.29
N GLU A 76 4.71 4.51 17.24
CA GLU A 76 4.25 3.15 17.03
C GLU A 76 2.87 2.95 17.68
N PRO A 77 1.94 2.29 17.00
CA PRO A 77 0.62 2.04 17.56
C PRO A 77 0.70 1.01 18.69
N LEU A 78 -0.05 1.26 19.76
CA LEU A 78 -0.21 0.33 20.89
C LEU A 78 -1.45 -0.57 20.73
N GLY A 79 -2.44 -0.13 19.94
CA GLY A 79 -3.63 -0.90 19.62
C GLY A 79 -3.44 -1.83 18.42
N GLU A 80 -4.45 -2.66 18.15
CA GLU A 80 -4.43 -3.63 17.03
C GLU A 80 -4.71 -2.97 15.67
N TRP A 81 -3.92 -1.95 15.30
CA TRP A 81 -4.12 -1.22 14.04
C TRP A 81 -3.91 -2.09 12.80
N ASP A 82 -3.18 -3.20 12.93
CA ASP A 82 -3.04 -4.22 11.89
C ASP A 82 -4.41 -4.78 11.43
N ARG A 83 -5.47 -4.69 12.26
CA ARG A 83 -6.82 -5.14 11.89
C ARG A 83 -7.46 -4.32 10.77
N TYR A 84 -7.02 -3.08 10.55
CA TYR A 84 -7.43 -2.30 9.38
C TYR A 84 -6.90 -2.88 8.07
N PHE A 85 -5.91 -3.78 8.12
CA PHE A 85 -5.30 -4.42 6.96
C PHE A 85 -5.70 -5.90 6.84
N GLY A 86 -6.06 -6.32 5.63
CA GLY A 86 -6.34 -7.72 5.35
C GLY A 86 -7.45 -7.96 4.34
N SER A 87 -7.65 -9.22 3.97
CA SER A 87 -8.61 -9.62 2.93
C SER A 87 -10.08 -9.36 3.29
N ASN A 88 -10.39 -9.13 4.56
CA ASN A 88 -11.73 -8.77 5.03
C ASN A 88 -11.77 -7.38 5.68
N SER A 89 -10.66 -6.64 5.64
CA SER A 89 -10.51 -5.33 6.29
C SER A 89 -10.64 -4.19 5.29
N ASN A 90 -10.49 -2.95 5.78
CA ASN A 90 -10.62 -1.73 5.00
C ASN A 90 -9.47 -1.55 4.00
N ILE A 91 -8.23 -1.79 4.42
CA ILE A 91 -7.02 -1.56 3.61
C ILE A 91 -6.56 -2.86 2.96
N ARG A 92 -6.37 -2.84 1.64
CA ARG A 92 -6.14 -4.04 0.82
C ARG A 92 -5.03 -3.84 -0.22
N PRO A 93 -4.09 -4.79 -0.36
CA PRO A 93 -3.02 -4.74 -1.36
C PRO A 93 -3.45 -5.26 -2.75
N PHE A 94 -4.76 -5.36 -2.99
CA PHE A 94 -5.36 -5.88 -4.23
C PHE A 94 -6.75 -5.28 -4.46
N LEU A 95 -7.18 -5.26 -5.73
CA LEU A 95 -8.48 -4.72 -6.17
C LEU A 95 -9.56 -5.82 -6.14
N PHE A 96 -9.88 -6.33 -4.95
CA PHE A 96 -10.94 -7.32 -4.78
C PHE A 96 -11.76 -7.00 -3.54
N ILE A 97 -13.04 -6.78 -3.77
CA ILE A 97 -14.06 -6.54 -2.74
C ILE A 97 -15.07 -7.67 -2.86
N PRO A 98 -15.35 -8.43 -1.79
CA PRO A 98 -16.33 -9.50 -1.84
C PRO A 98 -17.75 -8.96 -2.01
N ASP A 99 -18.57 -9.65 -2.80
CA ASP A 99 -19.92 -9.22 -3.20
C ASP A 99 -20.93 -9.12 -2.05
N THR A 100 -20.73 -9.87 -0.96
CA THR A 100 -21.63 -9.88 0.20
C THR A 100 -21.11 -8.95 1.29
N GLN A 101 -21.53 -7.68 1.27
CA GLN A 101 -21.33 -6.77 2.41
C GLN A 101 -22.66 -6.55 3.12
N THR A 102 -22.78 -7.04 4.35
CA THR A 102 -23.91 -6.76 5.25
C THR A 102 -23.77 -5.42 5.96
N GLU A 103 -22.56 -4.85 5.98
CA GLU A 103 -22.20 -3.65 6.74
C GLU A 103 -21.69 -2.54 5.81
N VAL A 104 -21.96 -1.29 6.22
CA VAL A 104 -21.46 -0.09 5.52
C VAL A 104 -19.96 0.03 5.79
N LYS A 105 -19.13 -0.41 4.84
CA LYS A 105 -17.66 -0.36 4.94
C LYS A 105 -17.02 0.50 3.88
N HIS A 106 -15.83 1.00 4.18
CA HIS A 106 -15.00 1.77 3.27
C HIS A 106 -13.70 1.03 3.03
N TYR A 107 -13.25 1.03 1.78
CA TYR A 107 -12.05 0.30 1.39
C TYR A 107 -11.03 1.20 0.72
N ILE A 108 -9.76 0.94 1.00
CA ILE A 108 -8.63 1.50 0.27
C ILE A 108 -7.90 0.31 -0.34
N CYS A 109 -8.03 0.17 -1.65
CA CYS A 109 -7.27 -0.80 -2.42
C CYS A 109 -6.06 -0.10 -3.04
N TYR A 110 -4.92 -0.79 -3.12
CA TYR A 110 -3.77 -0.25 -3.84
C TYR A 110 -3.06 -1.31 -4.68
N GLN A 111 -2.49 -0.84 -5.78
CA GLN A 111 -1.78 -1.65 -6.77
C GLN A 111 -0.46 -0.96 -7.10
N VAL A 112 0.58 -1.76 -7.28
CA VAL A 112 1.87 -1.30 -7.82
C VAL A 112 2.00 -1.94 -9.19
N GLY A 113 2.17 -1.10 -10.20
CA GLY A 113 2.27 -1.48 -11.59
C GLY A 113 3.48 -0.82 -12.24
N PHE A 114 3.86 -1.35 -13.39
CA PHE A 114 4.85 -0.77 -14.26
C PHE A 114 4.13 -0.23 -15.50
N ASP A 115 4.34 1.05 -15.81
CA ASP A 115 3.67 1.73 -16.92
C ASP A 115 4.52 1.64 -18.19
N GLU A 116 5.69 2.28 -18.19
CA GLU A 116 6.57 2.33 -19.35
C GLU A 116 8.06 2.40 -19.00
N ILE A 117 8.90 1.97 -19.95
CA ILE A 117 10.34 2.24 -19.96
C ILE A 117 10.54 3.62 -20.61
N PRO A 118 11.17 4.60 -19.93
CA PRO A 118 11.48 5.89 -20.53
C PRO A 118 12.31 5.73 -21.81
N ARG A 119 11.93 6.44 -22.89
CA ARG A 119 12.54 6.30 -24.24
C ARG A 119 14.07 6.38 -24.29
N TYR A 120 14.67 7.13 -23.35
CA TYR A 120 16.12 7.37 -23.31
C TYR A 120 16.86 6.54 -22.24
N SER A 121 16.19 5.59 -21.60
CA SER A 121 16.81 4.73 -20.58
C SER A 121 16.41 3.28 -20.77
N GLN A 122 17.39 2.39 -20.87
CA GLN A 122 17.15 0.94 -20.90
C GLN A 122 17.08 0.33 -19.49
N ILE A 123 17.59 1.05 -18.49
CA ILE A 123 17.75 0.56 -17.12
C ILE A 123 16.72 1.13 -16.14
N ASN A 124 16.00 2.18 -16.52
CA ASN A 124 14.99 2.80 -15.68
C ASN A 124 13.59 2.46 -16.15
N LYS A 125 12.64 2.51 -15.22
CA LYS A 125 11.20 2.37 -15.46
C LYS A 125 10.44 3.50 -14.76
N ASN A 126 9.24 3.75 -15.25
CA ASN A 126 8.23 4.50 -14.50
C ASN A 126 7.33 3.50 -13.78
N THR A 127 7.35 3.55 -12.45
CA THR A 127 6.49 2.72 -11.60
C THR A 127 5.25 3.52 -11.21
N GLU A 128 4.08 2.91 -11.36
CA GLU A 128 2.81 3.51 -10.96
C GLU A 128 2.26 2.87 -9.70
N ILE A 129 1.79 3.71 -8.79
CA ILE A 129 1.06 3.31 -7.60
C ILE A 129 -0.35 3.85 -7.74
N THR A 130 -1.31 2.94 -7.88
CA THR A 130 -2.72 3.26 -8.01
C THR A 130 -3.43 2.96 -6.70
N PHE A 131 -3.99 3.99 -6.07
CA PHE A 131 -4.94 3.85 -4.97
C PHE A 131 -6.36 3.97 -5.50
N THR A 132 -7.21 3.02 -5.12
CA THR A 132 -8.64 3.05 -5.40
C THR A 132 -9.40 3.06 -4.08
N ILE A 133 -10.05 4.17 -3.79
CA ILE A 133 -10.80 4.41 -2.56
C ILE A 133 -12.26 4.14 -2.86
N PHE A 134 -12.87 3.24 -2.08
CA PHE A 134 -14.27 2.88 -2.17
C PHE A 134 -14.99 3.35 -0.91
N VAL A 135 -15.96 4.25 -1.08
CA VAL A 135 -16.83 4.71 0.01
C VAL A 135 -18.25 4.26 -0.28
N HIS A 136 -18.85 3.59 0.69
CA HIS A 136 -20.23 3.10 0.57
C HIS A 136 -21.20 4.29 0.53
N GLY A 137 -22.15 4.28 -0.42
CA GLY A 137 -23.00 5.43 -0.73
C GLY A 137 -23.82 5.97 0.44
N ASN A 138 -24.22 5.10 1.38
CA ASN A 138 -24.96 5.49 2.59
C ASN A 138 -24.16 6.35 3.57
N ASP A 139 -22.82 6.32 3.55
CA ASP A 139 -21.94 7.13 4.40
C ASP A 139 -20.96 7.96 3.57
N ARG A 140 -21.46 8.48 2.43
CA ARG A 140 -20.68 9.27 1.47
C ARG A 140 -20.18 10.62 2.01
N MET A 141 -20.84 11.17 3.01
CA MET A 141 -20.50 12.47 3.61
C MET A 141 -19.93 12.24 5.00
N ASP A 142 -18.74 12.77 5.24
CA ASP A 142 -18.19 12.82 6.59
C ASP A 142 -18.95 13.85 7.43
N LYS A 143 -19.48 13.42 8.59
CA LYS A 143 -20.37 14.24 9.42
C LYS A 143 -19.65 15.38 10.13
N LEU A 144 -18.36 15.22 10.41
CA LEU A 144 -17.56 16.19 11.13
C LEU A 144 -17.14 17.35 10.22
N THR A 145 -16.64 17.01 9.03
CA THR A 145 -16.08 17.98 8.07
C THR A 145 -17.11 18.49 7.07
N GLY A 146 -18.19 17.75 6.82
CA GLY A 146 -19.16 18.04 5.77
C GLY A 146 -18.64 17.78 4.36
N LEU A 147 -17.46 17.15 4.22
CA LEU A 147 -16.85 16.83 2.93
C LEU A 147 -17.27 15.42 2.46
N PRO A 148 -17.27 15.16 1.14
CA PRO A 148 -17.35 13.79 0.64
C PRO A 148 -16.19 12.96 1.21
N ARG A 149 -16.51 11.84 1.85
CA ARG A 149 -15.53 11.01 2.57
C ARG A 149 -14.45 10.46 1.64
N HIS A 150 -14.79 10.15 0.38
CA HIS A 150 -13.84 9.66 -0.60
C HIS A 150 -12.79 10.73 -0.96
N ASP A 151 -13.19 12.00 -1.05
CA ASP A 151 -12.28 13.14 -1.29
C ASP A 151 -11.45 13.48 -0.05
N LEU A 152 -12.02 13.33 1.15
CA LEU A 152 -11.29 13.46 2.41
C LEU A 152 -10.16 12.43 2.49
N ILE A 153 -10.48 11.15 2.30
CA ILE A 153 -9.50 10.05 2.28
C ILE A 153 -8.46 10.29 1.18
N ALA A 154 -8.89 10.70 -0.01
CA ALA A 154 -7.98 11.01 -1.11
C ALA A 154 -7.02 12.16 -0.78
N SER A 155 -7.50 13.18 -0.06
CA SER A 155 -6.67 14.32 0.36
C SER A 155 -5.60 13.89 1.36
N ILE A 156 -5.94 13.02 2.30
CA ILE A 156 -5.00 12.46 3.29
C ILE A 156 -3.93 11.62 2.58
N ILE A 157 -4.32 10.71 1.67
CA ILE A 157 -3.38 9.89 0.90
C ILE A 157 -2.48 10.79 0.03
N ARG A 158 -3.05 11.82 -0.62
CA ARG A 158 -2.29 12.78 -1.41
C ARG A 158 -1.24 13.48 -0.56
N GLU A 159 -1.59 14.01 0.61
CA GLU A 159 -0.63 14.67 1.50
C GLU A 159 0.51 13.73 1.90
N GLN A 160 0.19 12.47 2.17
CA GLN A 160 1.17 11.48 2.62
C GLN A 160 2.14 11.02 1.51
N PHE A 161 1.65 10.84 0.27
CA PHE A 161 2.45 10.24 -0.81
C PHE A 161 2.96 11.25 -1.83
N ASN A 162 2.27 12.37 -2.05
CA ASN A 162 2.68 13.33 -3.07
C ASN A 162 3.96 14.06 -2.64
N TRP A 163 4.96 14.10 -3.52
CA TRP A 163 6.30 14.65 -3.24
C TRP A 163 7.05 14.00 -2.08
N SER A 164 6.59 12.85 -1.59
CA SER A 164 7.26 12.13 -0.52
C SER A 164 8.42 11.28 -1.07
N ASN A 165 9.32 10.88 -0.16
CA ASN A 165 10.46 10.01 -0.44
C ASN A 165 10.29 8.62 0.22
N ILE A 166 9.05 8.17 0.43
CA ILE A 166 8.74 6.92 1.14
C ILE A 166 9.41 5.71 0.47
N PHE A 167 9.51 5.73 -0.85
CA PHE A 167 10.09 4.64 -1.62
C PHE A 167 11.61 4.72 -1.78
N GLY A 168 12.24 5.82 -1.33
CA GLY A 168 13.63 6.15 -1.64
C GLY A 168 13.80 6.95 -2.94
N LEU A 169 12.68 7.17 -3.64
CA LEU A 169 12.56 8.02 -4.83
C LEU A 169 11.38 8.99 -4.65
N GLN A 170 11.45 10.11 -5.38
CA GLN A 170 10.38 11.10 -5.37
C GLN A 170 9.13 10.56 -6.07
N THR A 171 8.01 10.64 -5.36
CA THR A 171 6.69 10.23 -5.86
C THR A 171 5.87 11.44 -6.27
N LYS A 172 5.15 11.39 -7.39
CA LYS A 172 4.30 12.50 -7.87
C LYS A 172 2.91 12.02 -8.22
N LEU A 173 1.90 12.77 -7.80
CA LEU A 173 0.53 12.53 -8.26
C LEU A 173 0.40 12.92 -9.73
N ILE A 174 -0.02 11.98 -10.59
CA ILE A 174 -0.23 12.19 -12.02
C ILE A 174 -1.70 12.14 -12.45
N SER A 175 -2.56 11.50 -11.65
CA SER A 175 -3.99 11.43 -11.92
C SER A 175 -4.81 11.39 -10.63
N SER A 176 -5.94 12.10 -10.61
CA SER A 176 -6.96 12.04 -9.56
C SER A 176 -8.32 12.11 -10.22
N LYS A 177 -9.10 11.02 -10.16
CA LYS A 177 -10.38 10.91 -10.83
C LYS A 177 -11.44 10.32 -9.91
N GLU A 178 -12.65 10.83 -10.02
CA GLU A 178 -13.84 10.27 -9.38
C GLU A 178 -14.57 9.38 -10.39
N SER A 179 -15.17 8.30 -9.88
CA SER A 179 -16.04 7.41 -10.63
C SER A 179 -17.10 6.81 -9.71
N MET A 180 -18.12 6.19 -10.28
CA MET A 180 -19.06 5.35 -9.54
C MET A 180 -18.89 3.89 -9.96
N THR A 181 -19.24 2.96 -9.07
CA THR A 181 -19.41 1.56 -9.43
C THR A 181 -20.85 1.14 -9.20
N ASP A 182 -21.29 0.09 -9.89
CA ASP A 182 -22.67 -0.40 -9.83
C ASP A 182 -23.07 -0.90 -8.42
N ASN A 183 -22.09 -1.21 -7.57
CA ASN A 183 -22.28 -1.81 -6.24
C ASN A 183 -22.53 -0.79 -5.11
N ASN A 184 -23.17 0.37 -5.37
CA ASN A 184 -23.42 1.44 -4.39
C ASN A 184 -22.16 2.08 -3.78
N TYR A 185 -21.00 1.98 -4.43
CA TYR A 185 -19.78 2.67 -3.99
C TYR A 185 -19.50 3.91 -4.83
N VAL A 186 -19.14 4.99 -4.14
CA VAL A 186 -18.49 6.14 -4.76
C VAL A 186 -16.99 5.89 -4.70
N VAL A 187 -16.31 6.07 -5.84
CA VAL A 187 -14.92 5.68 -6.01
C VAL A 187 -14.06 6.88 -6.36
N ARG A 188 -12.88 6.97 -5.73
CA ARG A 188 -11.84 7.91 -6.10
C ARG A 188 -10.56 7.15 -6.40
N THR A 189 -9.99 7.37 -7.58
CA THR A 189 -8.73 6.77 -7.99
C THR A 189 -7.63 7.83 -8.01
N LEU A 190 -6.54 7.56 -7.31
CA LEU A 190 -5.31 8.35 -7.33
C LEU A 190 -4.20 7.51 -7.96
N VAL A 191 -3.51 8.07 -8.95
CA VAL A 191 -2.33 7.45 -9.55
C VAL A 191 -1.12 8.30 -9.26
N PHE A 192 -0.15 7.71 -8.60
CA PHE A 192 1.16 8.29 -8.36
C PHE A 192 2.19 7.61 -9.24
N GLN A 193 3.15 8.39 -9.74
CA GLN A 193 4.26 7.90 -10.53
C GLN A 193 5.57 8.14 -9.78
N ILE A 194 6.40 7.10 -9.75
CA ILE A 194 7.80 7.16 -9.34
C ILE A 194 8.63 7.19 -10.62
N TYR A 195 9.33 8.29 -10.83
CA TYR A 195 10.19 8.46 -11.99
C TYR A 195 11.57 7.85 -11.75
N TYR A 196 12.14 7.27 -12.81
CA TYR A 196 13.50 6.74 -12.82
C TYR A 196 13.75 5.65 -11.78
N ASP A 197 12.75 4.79 -11.56
CA ASP A 197 12.91 3.58 -10.77
C ASP A 197 13.76 2.55 -11.54
N ILE A 198 14.46 1.65 -10.85
CA ILE A 198 15.38 0.71 -11.50
C ILE A 198 14.59 -0.45 -12.11
N ASN A 199 14.82 -0.75 -13.39
CA ASN A 199 14.07 -1.76 -14.12
C ASN A 199 14.64 -3.18 -13.92
N GLY A 200 14.48 -3.74 -12.72
CA GLY A 200 14.61 -5.20 -12.48
C GLY A 200 15.94 -5.83 -12.88
N ILE A 201 17.03 -5.05 -12.94
CA ILE A 201 18.37 -5.54 -13.28
C ILE A 201 19.07 -6.24 -12.10
N THR A 202 18.51 -6.09 -10.89
CA THR A 202 19.01 -6.74 -9.68
C THR A 202 18.44 -8.14 -9.60
N TYR A 203 19.31 -9.13 -9.35
CA TYR A 203 18.93 -10.51 -9.15
C TYR A 203 19.47 -10.99 -7.80
N SER A 204 18.57 -11.45 -6.94
CA SER A 204 18.79 -11.90 -5.57
C SER A 204 18.36 -13.36 -5.43
N PRO A 205 19.20 -14.30 -5.90
CA PRO A 205 18.95 -15.73 -5.74
C PRO A 205 18.89 -16.11 -4.26
N PHE A 206 18.13 -17.16 -3.96
CA PHE A 206 17.94 -17.59 -2.57
C PHE A 206 19.21 -18.27 -2.06
N GLY A 207 19.73 -17.80 -0.92
CA GLY A 207 20.95 -18.33 -0.32
C GLY A 207 22.25 -17.79 -0.94
N GLU A 208 22.16 -16.86 -1.89
CA GLU A 208 23.29 -16.26 -2.59
C GLU A 208 23.30 -14.73 -2.41
N GLN A 209 24.39 -14.07 -2.82
CA GLN A 209 24.49 -12.61 -2.81
C GLN A 209 23.78 -12.02 -4.04
N SER A 210 23.10 -10.87 -3.84
CA SER A 210 22.50 -10.11 -4.92
C SER A 210 23.54 -9.60 -5.92
N TYR A 211 23.25 -9.66 -7.21
CA TYR A 211 24.10 -9.14 -8.27
C TYR A 211 23.31 -8.48 -9.40
N ILE A 212 23.96 -7.66 -10.20
CA ILE A 212 23.36 -7.03 -11.39
C ILE A 212 23.45 -8.01 -12.56
N ARG A 213 22.31 -8.35 -13.15
CA ARG A 213 22.21 -9.23 -14.31
C ARG A 213 22.04 -8.40 -15.58
N ASN A 214 23.16 -8.11 -16.25
CA ASN A 214 23.21 -7.36 -17.52
C ASN A 214 23.67 -8.25 -18.67
N ASN A 215 22.98 -9.37 -18.89
CA ASN A 215 23.26 -10.29 -19.98
C ASN A 215 22.08 -10.25 -20.96
N GLU A 216 22.02 -9.24 -21.81
CA GLU A 216 21.17 -9.28 -23.01
C GLU A 216 21.81 -10.25 -24.00
N SER A 217 21.29 -11.48 -24.05
CA SER A 217 21.61 -12.43 -25.12
C SER A 217 20.44 -12.45 -26.09
N TRP A 218 20.50 -11.59 -27.10
CA TRP A 218 19.86 -11.77 -28.41
C TRP A 218 20.09 -13.16 -29.00
#